data_AF-A0A759M8B8-F1
#
_entry.id   AF-A0A759M8B8-F1
#
_cell.length_a   1.000
_cell.length_b   1.000
_cell.length_c   1.000
_cell.angle_alpha   90.00
_cell.angle_beta   90.00
_cell.angle_gamma   90.00
#
_symmetry.space_group_name_H-M   'P 1'
#
loop_
_entity.id
_entity.type
_entity.pdbx_description
1 polymer ?
#
loop_
_entity_poly.entity_id
_entity_poly.type
_entity_poly.pdbx_seq_one_letter_code
_entity_poly.pdbx_strand_id
1 'polypeptide(L)'
;MKFFILTISLFFTTVTLAASLTEREELTLSLDQLTQIEASLHRAQQSARTSINERYYFDYPRIHGDITTLRSGIEHYLSPARAQPRDTAALAGQYHKEKTTP
;
A
#
# COMPACT_ATOMS: atom_id res chain seq x y z
N MET A 1 13.66 32.05 13.24
CA MET A 1 12.42 32.47 12.56
C MET A 1 12.50 31.90 11.15
N LYS A 2 11.96 30.70 10.84
CA LYS A 2 10.57 30.27 11.07
C LYS A 2 9.71 31.32 10.36
N PHE A 3 9.20 31.10 9.14
CA PHE A 3 7.82 30.66 8.97
C PHE A 3 7.42 30.61 7.47
N PHE A 4 8.32 30.26 6.53
CA PHE A 4 8.00 30.45 5.10
C PHE A 4 8.62 29.44 4.14
N ILE A 5 8.64 28.15 4.51
CA ILE A 5 8.56 27.07 3.51
C ILE A 5 7.42 26.17 3.98
N LEU A 6 6.18 26.63 3.75
CA LEU A 6 5.36 26.15 2.64
C LEU A 6 4.98 24.67 2.89
N THR A 7 4.02 24.40 3.78
CA THR A 7 2.63 24.17 3.36
C THR A 7 2.55 23.23 2.15
N ILE A 8 2.87 21.94 2.32
CA ILE A 8 2.29 20.76 1.65
C ILE A 8 2.87 19.52 2.38
N SER A 9 2.27 19.20 3.51
CA SER A 9 2.01 17.80 3.89
C SER A 9 0.77 17.84 4.77
N LEU A 10 -0.26 18.41 4.17
CA LEU A 10 -1.64 18.35 4.63
C LEU A 10 -2.08 16.88 4.57
N PHE A 11 -2.88 16.47 5.54
CA PHE A 11 -3.59 15.19 5.65
C PHE A 11 -2.87 13.99 6.29
N PHE A 12 -2.42 14.16 7.53
CA PHE A 12 -2.76 13.15 8.55
C PHE A 12 -3.82 13.72 9.50
N THR A 13 -4.82 14.42 8.94
CA THR A 13 -6.03 14.78 9.68
C THR A 13 -7.08 13.73 9.39
N THR A 14 -7.14 12.74 10.27
CA THR A 14 -8.41 12.09 10.60
C THR A 14 -8.58 12.20 12.10
N VAL A 15 -9.06 13.36 12.55
CA VAL A 15 -9.87 13.40 13.77
C VAL A 15 -11.20 12.77 13.37
N THR A 16 -11.39 11.49 13.68
CA THR A 16 -12.68 10.84 13.54
C THR A 16 -13.44 10.98 14.85
N LEU A 17 -14.54 11.71 14.79
CA LEU A 17 -15.61 11.69 15.77
C LEU A 17 -16.14 10.25 15.80
N ALA A 18 -16.12 9.59 16.96
CA ALA A 18 -16.43 8.17 17.13
C ALA A 18 -17.94 7.88 16.92
N ALA A 19 -18.39 7.87 15.66
CA ALA A 19 -19.43 6.96 15.23
C ALA A 19 -18.75 5.63 14.92
N SER A 20 -19.22 4.52 15.48
CA SER A 20 -18.72 3.19 15.11
C SER A 20 -19.04 2.95 13.63
N LEU A 21 -18.03 2.90 12.78
CA LEU A 21 -18.19 2.48 11.40
C LEU A 21 -18.62 1.02 11.37
N THR A 22 -19.48 0.68 10.42
CA THR A 22 -19.79 -0.72 10.11
C THR A 22 -18.55 -1.40 9.55
N GLU A 23 -18.45 -2.72 9.70
CA GLU A 23 -17.33 -3.51 9.15
C GLU A 23 -17.09 -3.22 7.65
N ARG A 24 -18.16 -3.08 6.88
CA ARG A 24 -18.09 -2.76 5.44
C ARG A 24 -17.46 -1.40 5.17
N GLU A 25 -17.75 -0.40 6.00
CA GLU A 25 -17.17 0.94 5.87
C GLU A 25 -15.68 0.92 6.21
N GLU A 26 -15.28 0.22 7.28
CA GLU A 26 -13.86 0.06 7.66
C GLU A 26 -13.05 -0.67 6.58
N LEU A 27 -13.63 -1.72 5.98
CA LEU A 27 -12.99 -2.45 4.88
C LEU A 27 -12.91 -1.61 3.59
N THR A 28 -13.92 -0.76 3.33
CA THR A 28 -13.86 0.19 2.21
C THR A 28 -12.76 1.23 2.45
N LEU A 29 -12.67 1.77 3.67
CA LEU A 29 -11.60 2.68 4.07
C LEU A 29 -10.22 2.01 3.91
N SER A 30 -10.11 0.71 4.22
CA SER A 30 -8.88 -0.06 4.04
C SER A 30 -8.45 -0.15 2.57
N LEU A 31 -9.39 -0.27 1.62
CA LEU A 31 -9.10 -0.24 0.18
C LEU A 31 -8.53 1.12 -0.25
N ASP A 32 -9.08 2.21 0.26
CA ASP A 32 -8.56 3.56 0.00
C ASP A 32 -7.15 3.72 0.58
N GLN A 33 -6.91 3.22 1.79
CA GLN A 33 -5.58 3.24 2.40
C GLN A 33 -4.56 2.44 1.59
N LEU A 34 -4.92 1.26 1.08
CA LEU A 34 -4.05 0.47 0.18
C LEU A 34 -3.69 1.25 -1.09
N THR A 35 -4.62 2.04 -1.62
CA THR A 35 -4.37 2.94 -2.77
C THR A 35 -3.37 4.04 -2.41
N GLN A 36 -3.48 4.62 -1.22
CA GLN A 36 -2.51 5.62 -0.74
C GLN A 36 -1.11 5.02 -0.50
N ILE A 37 -1.04 3.79 0.03
CA ILE A 37 0.21 3.05 0.21
C ILE A 37 0.86 2.81 -1.16
N GLU A 38 0.12 2.35 -2.16
CA GLU A 38 0.63 2.13 -3.51
C GLU A 38 1.17 3.41 -4.15
N ALA A 39 0.47 4.54 -3.99
CA ALA A 39 0.97 5.83 -4.45
C ALA A 39 2.27 6.25 -3.75
N SER A 40 2.40 5.96 -2.44
CA SER A 40 3.62 6.21 -1.67
C SER A 40 4.78 5.33 -2.14
N LEU A 41 4.54 4.04 -2.37
CA LEU A 41 5.52 3.10 -2.90
C LEU A 41 6.01 3.53 -4.28
N HIS A 42 5.12 4.00 -5.16
CA HIS A 42 5.53 4.51 -6.46
C HIS A 42 6.45 5.73 -6.36
N ARG A 43 6.17 6.66 -5.43
CA ARG A 43 7.08 7.79 -5.15
C ARG A 43 8.43 7.31 -4.61
N ALA A 44 8.42 6.36 -3.68
CA ALA A 44 9.64 5.77 -3.13
C ALA A 44 10.47 5.07 -4.22
N GLN A 45 9.82 4.35 -5.15
CA GLN A 45 10.48 3.70 -6.28
C GLN A 45 11.15 4.72 -7.19
N GLN A 46 10.47 5.83 -7.47
CA GLN A 46 11.04 6.91 -8.29
C GLN A 46 12.26 7.55 -7.63
N SER A 47 12.20 7.79 -6.31
CA SER A 47 13.34 8.27 -5.55
C SER A 47 14.50 7.27 -5.58
N ALA A 48 14.23 5.96 -5.39
CA ALA A 48 15.24 4.90 -5.41
C ALA A 48 15.94 4.75 -6.78
N ARG A 49 15.26 5.07 -7.90
CA ARG A 49 15.91 5.08 -9.24
C ARG A 49 17.01 6.14 -9.36
N THR A 50 16.97 7.18 -8.53
CA THR A 50 17.97 8.24 -8.49
C THR A 50 19.08 7.98 -7.47
N SER A 51 18.94 6.96 -6.60
CA SER A 51 19.99 6.61 -5.65
C SER A 51 21.12 5.85 -6.34
N ILE A 52 22.35 6.27 -6.08
CA ILE A 52 23.54 5.68 -6.68
C ILE A 52 24.06 4.64 -5.70
N ASN A 53 23.95 3.36 -6.09
CA ASN A 53 24.76 2.25 -5.57
C ASN A 53 24.38 1.65 -4.20
N GLU A 54 23.10 1.28 -3.99
CA GLU A 54 22.70 0.44 -2.86
C GLU A 54 22.85 -1.06 -3.20
N ARG A 55 23.54 -1.83 -2.34
CA ARG A 55 23.71 -3.29 -2.47
C ARG A 55 22.38 -4.04 -2.34
N TYR A 56 21.48 -3.49 -1.53
CA TYR A 56 20.17 -4.04 -1.28
C TYR A 56 19.11 -3.08 -1.77
N TYR A 57 18.05 -3.60 -2.35
CA TYR A 57 16.93 -2.81 -2.84
C TYR A 57 15.61 -3.44 -2.43
N PHE A 58 14.58 -2.61 -2.39
CA PHE A 58 13.22 -3.02 -2.12
C PHE A 58 12.58 -3.60 -3.39
N ASP A 59 12.00 -4.80 -3.30
CA ASP A 59 11.33 -5.50 -4.41
C ASP A 59 9.93 -4.92 -4.64
N TYR A 60 9.88 -3.80 -5.34
CA TYR A 60 8.62 -3.13 -5.68
C TYR A 60 7.63 -4.04 -6.42
N PRO A 61 8.02 -4.78 -7.48
CA PRO A 61 7.10 -5.70 -8.16
C PRO A 61 6.43 -6.69 -7.19
N ARG A 62 7.18 -7.21 -6.22
CA ARG A 62 6.64 -8.16 -5.24
C ARG A 62 5.63 -7.53 -4.27
N ILE A 63 5.89 -6.34 -3.71
CA ILE A 63 4.91 -5.69 -2.83
C ILE A 63 3.64 -5.26 -3.59
N HIS A 64 3.76 -4.86 -4.87
CA HIS A 64 2.59 -4.49 -5.67
C HIS A 64 1.69 -5.71 -5.94
N GLY A 65 2.30 -6.89 -6.12
CA GLY A 65 1.57 -8.16 -6.16
C GLY A 65 0.81 -8.43 -4.86
N ASP A 66 1.48 -8.32 -3.71
CA ASP A 66 0.86 -8.57 -2.41
C ASP A 66 -0.26 -7.56 -2.09
N ILE A 67 -0.11 -6.27 -2.41
CA ILE A 67 -1.17 -5.25 -2.29
C ILE A 67 -2.37 -5.59 -3.18
N THR A 68 -2.13 -6.07 -4.40
CA THR A 68 -3.19 -6.49 -5.32
C THR A 68 -3.96 -7.70 -4.78
N THR A 69 -3.24 -8.67 -4.20
CA THR A 69 -3.85 -9.83 -3.53
C THR A 69 -4.73 -9.40 -2.35
N LEU A 70 -4.23 -8.49 -1.49
CA LEU A 70 -5.00 -7.94 -0.37
C LEU A 70 -6.26 -7.22 -0.83
N ARG A 71 -6.13 -6.34 -1.84
CA ARG A 71 -7.25 -5.59 -2.42
C ARG A 71 -8.32 -6.54 -2.96
N SER A 72 -7.91 -7.52 -3.75
CA SER A 72 -8.83 -8.52 -4.32
C SER A 72 -9.54 -9.33 -3.24
N GLY A 73 -8.86 -9.70 -2.16
CA GLY A 73 -9.46 -10.42 -1.03
C GLY A 73 -10.54 -9.60 -0.32
N ILE A 74 -10.27 -8.31 -0.06
CA ILE A 74 -11.24 -7.41 0.59
C ILE A 74 -12.42 -7.12 -0.34
N GLU A 75 -12.18 -6.82 -1.62
CA GLU A 75 -13.24 -6.58 -2.61
C GLU A 75 -14.15 -7.79 -2.78
N HIS A 76 -13.58 -8.99 -2.79
CA HIS A 76 -14.32 -10.24 -2.86
C HIS A 76 -15.24 -10.44 -1.65
N TYR A 77 -14.77 -10.11 -0.45
CA TYR A 77 -15.57 -10.18 0.76
C TYR A 77 -16.72 -9.14 0.75
N LEU A 78 -16.45 -7.91 0.32
CA LEU A 78 -17.45 -6.84 0.25
C LEU A 78 -18.51 -7.06 -0.84
N SER A 79 -18.12 -7.69 -1.95
CA SER A 79 -18.99 -8.06 -3.07
C SER A 79 -19.13 -9.58 -3.16
N PRO A 80 -19.90 -10.23 -2.25
CA PRO A 80 -20.13 -11.66 -2.31
C PRO A 80 -21.04 -11.99 -3.51
N ALA A 81 -20.49 -11.99 -4.71
CA ALA A 81 -21.04 -12.80 -5.78
C ALA A 81 -20.96 -14.27 -5.31
N ARG A 82 -21.94 -15.11 -5.66
CA ARG A 82 -21.87 -16.58 -5.45
C ARG A 82 -20.77 -17.22 -6.32
N ALA A 83 -19.54 -16.74 -6.22
CA ALA A 83 -18.36 -17.38 -6.75
C ALA A 83 -17.84 -18.33 -5.67
N GLN A 84 -17.47 -19.55 -6.08
CA GLN A 84 -16.75 -20.47 -5.21
C GLN A 84 -15.55 -19.77 -4.56
N PRO A 85 -15.16 -20.15 -3.32
CA PRO A 85 -13.92 -19.69 -2.72
C PRO A 85 -12.78 -19.91 -3.71
N ARG A 86 -12.19 -18.83 -4.21
CA ARG A 86 -11.00 -18.92 -5.05
C ARG A 86 -9.79 -19.08 -4.13
N ASP A 87 -8.83 -19.86 -4.60
CA ASP A 87 -7.58 -20.13 -3.91
C ASP A 87 -6.94 -18.81 -3.46
N THR A 88 -6.68 -18.67 -2.16
CA THR A 88 -6.09 -17.44 -1.61
C THR A 88 -4.62 -17.43 -1.99
N ALA A 89 -4.22 -16.50 -2.85
CA ALA A 89 -2.81 -16.32 -3.17
C ALA A 89 -2.03 -15.99 -1.90
N ALA A 90 -0.94 -16.72 -1.65
CA ALA A 90 -0.07 -16.47 -0.51
C ALA A 90 0.67 -15.14 -0.71
N LEU A 91 0.75 -14.33 0.35
CA LEU A 91 1.58 -13.13 0.36
C LEU A 91 3.05 -13.53 0.39
N ALA A 92 3.86 -12.88 -0.44
CA ALA A 92 5.27 -13.14 -0.53
C ALA A 92 6.03 -12.74 0.74
N GLY A 93 5.68 -11.59 1.35
CA GLY A 93 6.16 -11.14 2.66
C GLY A 93 7.65 -10.74 2.77
N GLN A 94 8.51 -11.18 1.85
CA GLN A 94 9.92 -10.80 1.76
C GLN A 94 10.16 -9.86 0.57
N TYR A 95 10.35 -8.57 0.83
CA TYR A 95 10.55 -7.53 -0.20
C TYR A 95 12.00 -7.05 -0.31
N HIS A 96 12.95 -7.85 0.16
CA HIS A 96 14.37 -7.51 0.15
C HIS A 96 15.06 -8.27 -0.99
N LYS A 97 15.82 -7.55 -1.81
CA LYS A 97 16.61 -8.13 -2.88
C LYS A 97 18.04 -7.61 -2.83
N GLU A 98 18.98 -8.51 -3.09
CA GLU A 98 20.39 -8.16 -3.27
C GLU A 98 20.69 -7.97 -4.75
N LYS A 99 21.48 -6.95 -5.08
CA LYS A 99 22.04 -6.79 -6.42
C LYS A 99 23.18 -7.80 -6.57
N THR A 100 22.84 -9.02 -6.99
CA THR A 100 23.83 -10.04 -7.37
C THR A 100 24.51 -9.56 -8.65
N THR A 101 25.70 -8.98 -8.51
CA THR A 101 26.60 -8.74 -9.64
C THR A 101 27.06 -10.11 -10.16
N PRO A 102 26.85 -10.44 -11.46
CA PRO A 102 27.47 -11.63 -12.06
C PRO A 102 29.00 -11.51 -12.13
#